data_AF-A0A8H7R625-F1
#
_entry.id   AF-A0A8H7R625-F1
#
_cell.length_a   1.000
_cell.length_b   1.000
_cell.length_c   1.000
_cell.angle_alpha   90.00
_cell.angle_beta   90.00
_cell.angle_gamma   90.00
#
_symmetry.space_group_name_H-M   'P 1'
#
loop_
_entity.id
_entity.type
_entity.pdbx_description
1 polymer ?
#
loop_
_entity_poly.entity_id
_entity_poly.type
_entity_poly.pdbx_seq_one_letter_code
_entity_poly.pdbx_strand_id
1 'polypeptide(L)'
;MAHSDVEDDIWADSDNEEQVEYERNLAEKEWERLQEDHGNTGYKEGIVEGKEVNMQRGFDKGYSEGLAIGKALGKLRGMVSCQIIYYRQMLKNEEAAKELDVLFDEIDKIEVNHVYSVDYFRDHATKNDEYVAPETIVKNLEDKVKFTLQLVSEKYSC
;
A
#
# COMPACT_ATOMS: atom_id res chain seq x y z
N MET A 1 67.36 60.24 15.70
CA MET A 1 67.66 60.00 14.28
C MET A 1 66.73 58.89 13.85
N ALA A 2 65.74 59.22 13.03
CA ALA A 2 64.75 58.27 12.53
C ALA A 2 65.44 57.29 11.57
N HIS A 3 65.26 56.00 11.78
CA HIS A 3 65.49 54.99 10.75
C HIS A 3 64.17 54.24 10.57
N SER A 4 63.43 54.73 9.57
CA SER A 4 62.34 54.05 8.92
C SER A 4 62.94 52.97 8.03
N ASP A 5 63.21 51.80 8.60
CA ASP A 5 63.43 50.61 7.79
C ASP A 5 62.09 49.86 7.74
N VAL A 6 61.23 50.40 6.86
CA VAL A 6 60.26 49.63 6.12
C VAL A 6 61.10 48.67 5.26
N GLU A 7 61.67 47.65 5.90
CA GLU A 7 62.20 46.52 5.15
C GLU A 7 60.96 45.78 4.63
N ASP A 8 60.70 46.05 3.35
CA ASP A 8 59.82 45.31 2.49
C ASP A 8 59.85 43.84 2.86
N ASP A 9 58.76 43.34 3.44
CA ASP A 9 58.54 41.91 3.61
C ASP A 9 58.20 41.36 2.22
N ILE A 10 59.25 41.20 1.40
CA ILE A 10 59.24 40.73 0.00
C ILE A 10 58.51 39.38 -0.13
N TRP A 11 58.34 38.66 0.99
CA TRP A 11 57.74 37.33 1.06
C TRP A 11 56.27 37.33 1.53
N ALA A 12 55.69 38.46 1.93
CA ALA A 12 54.33 38.50 2.47
C ALA A 12 53.22 38.60 1.41
N ASP A 13 53.54 39.03 0.18
CA ASP A 13 52.51 39.39 -0.82
C ASP A 13 52.48 38.44 -2.04
N SER A 14 53.62 37.85 -2.44
CA SER A 14 53.70 37.08 -3.69
C SER A 14 53.26 35.60 -3.58
N ASP A 15 53.42 34.95 -2.42
CA ASP A 15 53.01 33.54 -2.22
C ASP A 15 51.52 33.41 -1.84
N ASN A 16 50.90 34.51 -1.37
CA ASN A 16 49.52 34.49 -0.90
C ASN A 16 48.52 34.60 -2.06
N GLU A 17 48.84 35.34 -3.12
CA GLU A 17 47.95 35.44 -4.30
C GLU A 17 47.84 34.12 -5.06
N GLU A 18 48.95 33.43 -5.34
CA GLU A 18 48.94 32.14 -6.06
C GLU A 18 48.25 31.03 -5.25
N GLN A 19 48.43 31.04 -3.93
CA GLN A 19 47.74 30.09 -3.04
C GLN A 19 46.23 30.38 -2.95
N VAL A 20 45.83 31.65 -2.86
CA VAL A 20 44.41 32.05 -2.87
C VAL A 20 43.74 31.74 -4.21
N GLU A 21 44.44 31.92 -5.34
CA GLU A 21 43.96 31.52 -6.66
C GLU A 21 43.83 29.99 -6.78
N TYR A 22 44.76 29.22 -6.24
CA TYR A 22 44.67 27.76 -6.19
C TYR A 22 43.49 27.28 -5.35
N GLU A 23 43.30 27.82 -4.15
CA GLU A 23 42.18 27.50 -3.27
C GLU A 23 40.83 27.87 -3.90
N ARG A 24 40.76 29.02 -4.60
CA ARG A 24 39.58 29.43 -5.34
C ARG A 24 39.26 28.48 -6.50
N ASN A 25 40.27 28.11 -7.30
CA ASN A 25 40.10 27.17 -8.41
C ASN A 25 39.68 25.77 -7.92
N LEU A 26 40.20 25.34 -6.76
CA LEU A 26 39.79 24.10 -6.12
C LEU A 26 38.33 24.18 -5.66
N ALA A 27 37.95 25.27 -4.99
CA ALA A 27 36.59 25.49 -4.53
C ALA A 27 35.58 25.57 -5.68
N GLU A 28 35.91 26.21 -6.80
CA GLU A 28 35.06 26.27 -8.00
C GLU A 28 34.84 24.86 -8.59
N LYS A 29 35.88 24.03 -8.67
CA LYS A 29 35.75 22.63 -9.14
C LYS A 29 34.95 21.76 -8.18
N GLU A 30 35.16 21.91 -6.87
CA GLU A 30 34.38 21.19 -5.86
C GLU A 30 32.91 21.61 -5.91
N TRP A 31 32.64 22.91 -6.12
CA TRP A 31 31.30 23.44 -6.29
C TRP A 31 30.61 22.88 -7.54
N GLU A 32 31.29 22.86 -8.69
CA GLU A 32 30.77 22.26 -9.92
C GLU A 32 30.43 20.78 -9.73
N ARG A 33 31.35 20.02 -9.13
CA ARG A 33 31.11 18.60 -8.84
C ARG A 33 29.93 18.40 -7.89
N LEU A 34 29.86 19.19 -6.82
CA LEU A 34 28.75 19.12 -5.86
C LEU A 34 27.42 19.44 -6.55
N GLN A 35 27.40 20.44 -7.42
CA GLN A 35 26.21 20.82 -8.17
C GLN A 35 25.77 19.73 -9.16
N GLU A 36 26.70 19.07 -9.84
CA GLU A 36 26.40 17.90 -10.70
C GLU A 36 25.88 16.71 -9.88
N ASP A 37 26.52 16.40 -8.74
CA ASP A 37 26.14 15.31 -7.86
C ASP A 37 24.72 15.54 -7.29
N HIS A 38 24.40 16.75 -6.82
CA HIS A 38 23.06 17.11 -6.35
C HIS A 38 22.03 17.15 -7.47
N GLY A 39 22.38 17.64 -8.66
CA GLY A 39 21.48 17.64 -9.82
C GLY A 39 21.09 16.22 -10.24
N ASN A 40 22.09 15.33 -10.35
CA ASN A 40 21.86 13.93 -10.69
C ASN A 40 21.07 13.18 -9.60
N THR A 41 21.38 13.45 -8.34
CA THR A 41 20.69 12.83 -7.20
C THR A 41 19.24 13.31 -7.12
N GLY A 42 19.01 14.63 -7.17
CA GLY A 42 17.67 15.22 -7.16
C GLY A 42 16.80 14.77 -8.34
N TYR A 43 17.38 14.61 -9.54
CA TYR A 43 16.65 14.06 -10.68
C TYR A 43 16.21 12.61 -10.47
N LYS A 44 17.11 11.75 -9.95
CA LYS A 44 16.78 10.36 -9.63
C LYS A 44 15.72 10.29 -8.54
N GLU A 45 15.87 11.08 -7.47
CA GLU A 45 14.90 11.17 -6.38
C GLU A 45 13.54 11.64 -6.86
N GLY A 46 13.47 12.69 -7.69
CA GLY A 46 12.21 13.19 -8.25
C GLY A 46 11.48 12.15 -9.12
N ILE A 47 12.21 11.31 -9.87
CA ILE A 47 11.61 10.18 -10.60
C ILE A 47 11.05 9.13 -9.65
N VAL A 48 11.78 8.81 -8.58
CA VAL A 48 11.36 7.81 -7.59
C VAL A 48 10.13 8.31 -6.84
N GLU A 49 10.17 9.54 -6.33
CA GLU A 49 9.07 10.17 -5.60
C GLU A 49 7.83 10.26 -6.48
N GLY A 50 7.95 10.71 -7.73
CA GLY A 50 6.81 10.79 -8.66
C GLY A 50 6.15 9.43 -8.92
N LYS A 51 6.95 8.36 -9.04
CA LYS A 51 6.42 6.99 -9.17
C LYS A 51 5.75 6.51 -7.89
N GLU A 52 6.36 6.81 -6.76
CA GLU A 52 5.87 6.39 -5.45
C GLU A 52 4.53 7.07 -5.11
N VAL A 53 4.38 8.37 -5.36
CA VAL A 53 3.13 9.10 -5.13
C VAL A 53 1.98 8.49 -5.93
N ASN A 54 2.20 8.15 -7.21
CA ASN A 54 1.17 7.53 -8.03
C ASN A 54 0.84 6.10 -7.56
N MET A 55 1.85 5.33 -7.13
CA MET A 55 1.68 3.99 -6.58
C MET A 55 0.90 4.01 -5.25
N GLN A 56 1.24 4.92 -4.34
CA GLN A 56 0.57 5.07 -3.04
C GLN A 56 -0.90 5.43 -3.22
N ARG A 57 -1.23 6.34 -4.15
CA ARG A 57 -2.62 6.68 -4.45
C ARG A 57 -3.45 5.46 -4.91
N GLY A 58 -2.86 4.59 -5.73
CA GLY A 58 -3.49 3.34 -6.15
C GLY A 58 -3.67 2.36 -4.97
N PHE A 59 -2.64 2.25 -4.13
CA PHE A 59 -2.66 1.41 -2.94
C PHE A 59 -3.73 1.86 -1.94
N ASP A 60 -3.79 3.15 -1.59
CA ASP A 60 -4.73 3.68 -0.60
C ASP A 60 -6.18 3.41 -0.99
N LYS A 61 -6.49 3.59 -2.28
CA LYS A 61 -7.82 3.26 -2.82
C LYS A 61 -8.11 1.77 -2.66
N GLY A 62 -7.23 0.90 -3.16
CA GLY A 62 -7.39 -0.54 -3.06
C GLY A 62 -7.43 -1.05 -1.62
N TYR A 63 -6.68 -0.42 -0.72
CA TYR A 63 -6.64 -0.74 0.71
C TYR A 63 -7.99 -0.44 1.38
N SER A 64 -8.56 0.75 1.13
CA SER A 64 -9.84 1.14 1.73
C SER A 64 -10.98 0.20 1.32
N GLU A 65 -11.05 -0.16 0.04
CA GLU A 65 -12.08 -1.05 -0.50
C GLU A 65 -11.83 -2.51 -0.08
N GLY A 66 -10.58 -2.97 -0.16
CA GLY A 66 -10.16 -4.30 0.28
C GLY A 66 -10.39 -4.53 1.77
N LEU A 67 -10.16 -3.51 2.61
CA LEU A 67 -10.41 -3.59 4.04
C LEU A 67 -11.91 -3.74 4.35
N ALA A 68 -12.78 -2.99 3.67
CA ALA A 68 -14.22 -3.07 3.86
C ALA A 68 -14.74 -4.47 3.53
N ILE A 69 -14.33 -5.02 2.39
CA ILE A 69 -14.75 -6.35 1.91
C ILE A 69 -14.13 -7.46 2.77
N GLY A 70 -12.82 -7.37 3.05
CA GLY A 70 -12.13 -8.36 3.89
C GLY A 70 -12.72 -8.44 5.30
N LYS A 71 -13.12 -7.30 5.87
CA LYS A 71 -13.83 -7.26 7.16
C LYS A 71 -15.21 -7.93 7.08
N ALA A 72 -15.97 -7.71 6.01
CA ALA A 72 -17.27 -8.34 5.83
C ALA A 72 -17.15 -9.87 5.68
N LEU A 73 -16.22 -10.34 4.84
CA LEU A 73 -15.94 -11.77 4.67
C LEU A 73 -15.45 -12.42 5.97
N GLY A 74 -14.54 -11.77 6.69
CA GLY A 74 -14.06 -12.26 7.99
C GLY A 74 -15.20 -12.37 9.01
N LYS A 75 -16.13 -11.41 9.03
CA LYS A 75 -17.32 -11.46 9.88
C LYS A 75 -18.23 -12.63 9.50
N LEU A 76 -18.50 -12.84 8.20
CA LEU A 76 -19.32 -13.96 7.72
C LEU A 76 -18.70 -15.31 8.11
N ARG A 77 -17.39 -15.47 7.88
CA ARG A 77 -16.63 -16.66 8.26
C ARG A 77 -16.74 -16.93 9.76
N GLY A 78 -16.54 -15.91 10.58
CA GLY A 78 -16.67 -16.02 12.04
C GLY A 78 -18.08 -16.42 12.50
N MET A 79 -19.13 -15.85 11.89
CA MET A 79 -20.52 -16.21 12.22
C MET A 79 -20.80 -17.69 11.91
N VAL A 80 -20.37 -18.18 10.75
CA VAL A 80 -20.55 -19.59 10.36
C VAL A 80 -19.76 -20.52 11.28
N SER A 81 -18.49 -20.20 11.58
CA SER A 81 -17.69 -21.00 12.52
C SER A 81 -18.30 -21.07 13.91
N CYS A 82 -18.81 -19.97 14.45
CA CYS A 82 -19.50 -19.99 15.74
C CYS A 82 -20.72 -20.92 15.74
N GLN A 83 -21.50 -20.92 14.64
CA GLN A 83 -22.65 -21.79 14.50
C GLN A 83 -22.24 -23.27 14.39
N ILE A 84 -21.20 -23.59 13.61
CA ILE A 84 -20.65 -24.96 13.54
C ILE A 84 -20.27 -25.47 14.93
N ILE A 85 -19.55 -24.65 15.71
CA ILE A 85 -19.14 -25.00 17.07
C ILE A 85 -20.37 -25.21 17.96
N TYR A 86 -21.38 -24.34 17.86
CA TYR A 86 -22.62 -24.45 18.60
C TYR A 86 -23.37 -25.77 18.29
N TYR A 87 -23.59 -26.10 17.01
CA TYR A 87 -24.28 -27.33 16.63
C TYR A 87 -23.51 -28.60 17.01
N ARG A 88 -22.17 -28.59 16.89
CA ARG A 88 -21.32 -29.73 17.24
C ARG A 88 -21.21 -29.94 18.76
N GLN A 89 -21.05 -28.86 19.54
CA GLN A 89 -20.84 -28.96 21.00
C GLN A 89 -22.14 -29.04 21.80
N MET A 90 -23.14 -28.22 21.47
CA MET A 90 -24.37 -28.10 22.27
C MET A 90 -25.43 -29.09 21.81
N LEU A 91 -25.72 -29.14 20.50
CA LEU A 91 -26.80 -29.95 19.95
C LEU A 91 -26.35 -31.36 19.55
N LYS A 92 -25.03 -31.63 19.48
CA LYS A 92 -24.43 -32.89 19.01
C LYS A 92 -25.02 -33.36 17.67
N ASN A 93 -25.47 -32.42 16.84
CA ASN A 93 -26.04 -32.70 15.55
C ASN A 93 -24.96 -32.56 14.48
N GLU A 94 -24.41 -33.70 14.07
CA GLU A 94 -23.32 -33.76 13.10
C GLU A 94 -23.80 -33.48 11.66
N GLU A 95 -25.09 -33.65 11.36
CA GLU A 95 -25.64 -33.38 10.03
C GLU A 95 -25.72 -31.87 9.76
N ALA A 96 -26.21 -31.10 10.74
CA ALA A 96 -26.22 -29.64 10.68
C ALA A 96 -24.80 -29.07 10.56
N ALA A 97 -23.84 -29.62 11.32
CA ALA A 97 -22.45 -29.20 11.28
C ALA A 97 -21.82 -29.42 9.90
N LYS A 98 -22.09 -30.56 9.24
CA LYS A 98 -21.59 -30.84 7.89
C LYS A 98 -22.14 -29.90 6.83
N GLU A 99 -23.44 -29.55 6.88
CA GLU A 99 -24.02 -28.57 5.95
C GLU A 99 -23.34 -27.18 6.10
N LEU A 100 -23.05 -26.79 7.34
CA LEU A 100 -22.35 -25.53 7.64
C LEU A 100 -20.86 -25.58 7.27
N ASP A 101 -20.19 -26.74 7.42
CA ASP A 101 -18.80 -26.95 7.01
C ASP A 101 -18.64 -26.76 5.48
N VAL A 102 -19.59 -27.27 4.68
CA VAL A 102 -19.60 -27.05 3.22
C VAL A 102 -19.72 -25.56 2.88
N LEU A 103 -20.60 -24.84 3.58
CA LEU A 103 -20.76 -23.40 3.39
C LEU A 103 -19.52 -22.62 3.84
N PHE A 104 -18.84 -23.06 4.90
CA PHE A 104 -17.57 -22.49 5.33
C PHE A 104 -16.50 -22.67 4.25
N ASP A 105 -16.37 -23.86 3.67
CA ASP A 105 -15.43 -24.13 2.58
C ASP A 105 -15.75 -23.32 1.31
N GLU A 106 -17.03 -23.08 1.01
CA GLU A 106 -17.43 -22.19 -0.08
C GLU A 106 -16.95 -20.75 0.16
N ILE A 107 -17.08 -20.23 1.38
CA ILE A 107 -16.62 -18.89 1.75
C ILE A 107 -15.08 -18.81 1.71
N ASP A 108 -14.39 -19.87 2.14
CA ASP A 108 -12.92 -19.93 2.18
C ASP A 108 -12.30 -19.91 0.77
N LYS A 109 -13.00 -20.49 -0.22
CA LYS A 109 -12.59 -20.48 -1.63
C LYS A 109 -12.73 -19.12 -2.32
N ILE A 110 -13.39 -18.13 -1.68
CA ILE A 110 -13.57 -16.80 -2.26
C ILE A 110 -12.26 -16.02 -2.18
N GLU A 111 -11.50 -16.11 -3.27
CA GLU A 111 -10.28 -15.32 -3.46
C GLU A 111 -10.55 -13.93 -4.05
N VAL A 112 -9.52 -13.08 -4.07
CA VAL A 112 -9.55 -11.71 -4.63
C VAL A 112 -10.09 -11.68 -6.06
N ASN A 113 -9.77 -12.68 -6.89
CA ASN A 113 -10.22 -12.78 -8.28
C ASN A 113 -11.74 -12.97 -8.43
N HIS A 114 -12.41 -13.49 -7.41
CA HIS A 114 -13.87 -13.64 -7.40
C HIS A 114 -14.58 -12.35 -7.01
N VAL A 115 -13.87 -11.44 -6.34
CA VAL A 115 -14.41 -10.17 -5.84
C VAL A 115 -14.09 -9.01 -6.79
N TYR A 116 -12.87 -8.98 -7.32
CA TYR A 116 -12.40 -7.93 -8.22
C TYR A 116 -12.22 -8.49 -9.62
N SER A 117 -13.11 -8.11 -10.52
CA SER A 117 -12.99 -8.40 -11.95
C SER A 117 -11.91 -7.53 -12.59
N VAL A 118 -11.39 -7.93 -13.75
CA VAL A 118 -10.45 -7.11 -14.54
C VAL A 118 -11.08 -5.75 -14.90
N ASP A 119 -12.40 -5.71 -15.06
CA ASP A 119 -13.17 -4.49 -15.35
C ASP A 119 -13.23 -3.51 -14.17
N TYR A 120 -12.92 -3.94 -12.94
CA TYR A 120 -12.76 -3.05 -11.79
C TYR A 120 -11.64 -2.03 -12.03
N PHE A 121 -10.53 -2.47 -12.63
CA PHE A 121 -9.36 -1.65 -12.90
C PHE A 121 -9.50 -0.77 -14.15
N ARG A 122 -10.57 -0.93 -14.92
CA ARG A 122 -10.85 -0.10 -16.10
C ARG A 122 -11.48 1.23 -15.68
N ASP A 123 -11.18 2.26 -16.47
CA ASP A 123 -11.83 3.56 -16.32
C ASP A 123 -13.35 3.43 -16.47
N HIS A 124 -14.09 4.29 -15.75
CA HIS A 124 -15.55 4.25 -15.73
C HIS A 124 -16.20 4.34 -17.12
N ALA A 125 -15.48 4.90 -18.12
CA ALA A 125 -15.94 5.03 -19.49
C ALA A 125 -15.80 3.74 -20.34
N THR A 126 -15.02 2.74 -19.89
CA THR A 126 -14.75 1.49 -20.64
C THR A 126 -15.19 0.23 -19.91
N LYS A 127 -16.05 0.39 -18.89
CA LYS A 127 -16.66 -0.74 -18.18
C LYS A 127 -17.70 -1.41 -19.07
N ASN A 128 -17.64 -2.73 -19.15
CA ASN A 128 -18.67 -3.51 -19.82
C ASN A 128 -20.00 -3.38 -19.04
N ASP A 129 -21.13 -3.47 -19.74
CA ASP A 129 -22.47 -3.39 -19.14
C ASP A 129 -22.74 -4.53 -18.12
N GLU A 130 -21.96 -5.62 -18.16
CA GLU A 130 -22.05 -6.76 -17.24
C GLU A 130 -21.22 -6.58 -15.95
N TYR A 131 -20.63 -5.40 -15.71
CA TYR A 131 -19.81 -5.17 -14.52
C TYR A 131 -20.63 -5.22 -13.22
N VAL A 132 -20.25 -6.15 -12.33
CA VAL A 132 -20.80 -6.26 -10.98
C VAL A 132 -19.83 -5.64 -9.98
N ALA A 133 -20.32 -4.70 -9.17
CA ALA A 133 -19.49 -4.05 -8.15
C ALA A 133 -19.15 -5.02 -7.00
N PRO A 134 -17.93 -4.96 -6.45
CA PRO A 134 -17.51 -5.80 -5.32
C PRO A 134 -18.48 -5.76 -4.12
N GLU A 135 -19.05 -4.59 -3.82
CA GLU A 135 -20.03 -4.43 -2.74
C GLU A 135 -21.30 -5.26 -2.93
N THR A 136 -21.76 -5.40 -4.18
CA THR A 136 -22.96 -6.20 -4.49
C THR A 136 -22.69 -7.69 -4.34
N ILE A 137 -21.48 -8.15 -4.65
CA ILE A 137 -21.04 -9.53 -4.42
C ILE A 137 -21.07 -9.84 -2.92
N VAL A 138 -20.52 -8.93 -2.10
CA VAL A 138 -20.54 -9.08 -0.63
C VAL A 138 -21.96 -9.11 -0.09
N LYS A 139 -22.85 -8.22 -0.54
CA LYS A 139 -24.27 -8.23 -0.13
C LYS A 139 -24.95 -9.55 -0.47
N ASN A 140 -24.77 -10.04 -1.69
CA ASN A 140 -25.33 -11.32 -2.12
C ASN A 140 -24.82 -12.48 -1.26
N LEU A 141 -23.54 -12.45 -0.87
CA LEU A 141 -22.95 -13.42 0.06
C LEU A 141 -23.55 -13.30 1.46
N GLU A 142 -23.71 -12.09 2.00
CA GLU A 142 -24.36 -11.89 3.29
C GLU A 142 -25.78 -12.46 3.30
N ASP A 143 -26.54 -12.22 2.24
CA ASP A 143 -27.91 -12.71 2.11
C ASP A 143 -27.96 -14.23 1.98
N LYS A 144 -27.04 -14.84 1.20
CA LYS A 144 -26.91 -16.29 1.11
C LYS A 144 -26.62 -16.91 2.49
N VAL A 145 -25.66 -16.35 3.23
CA VAL A 145 -25.29 -16.86 4.57
C VAL A 145 -26.45 -16.72 5.54
N LYS A 146 -27.12 -15.57 5.58
CA LYS A 146 -28.31 -15.37 6.44
C LYS A 146 -29.41 -16.37 6.10
N PHE A 147 -29.69 -16.58 4.81
CA PHE A 147 -30.70 -17.53 4.36
C PHE A 147 -30.37 -18.95 4.79
N THR A 148 -29.14 -19.42 4.60
CA THR A 148 -28.73 -20.76 5.02
C THR A 148 -28.77 -20.93 6.53
N LEU A 149 -28.34 -19.91 7.29
CA LEU A 149 -28.40 -19.95 8.75
C LEU A 149 -29.85 -20.01 9.24
N GLN A 150 -30.75 -19.26 8.62
CA GLN A 150 -32.17 -19.32 8.94
C GLN A 150 -32.75 -20.70 8.63
N LEU A 151 -32.44 -21.26 7.46
CA LEU A 151 -32.92 -22.58 7.04
C LEU A 151 -32.41 -23.70 7.97
N VAL A 152 -31.14 -23.66 8.38
CA VAL A 152 -30.57 -24.57 9.37
C VAL A 152 -31.24 -24.37 10.73
N SER A 153 -31.48 -23.13 11.14
CA SER A 153 -32.18 -22.84 12.39
C SER A 153 -33.62 -23.37 12.38
N GLU A 154 -34.36 -23.25 11.28
CA GLU A 154 -35.73 -23.75 11.15
C GLU A 154 -35.79 -25.28 11.09
N LYS A 155 -34.83 -25.92 10.39
CA LYS A 155 -34.74 -27.38 10.33
C LYS A 155 -34.40 -28.04 11.66
N TYR A 156 -33.57 -27.39 12.47
CA TYR A 156 -33.03 -27.95 13.72
C TYR A 156 -33.54 -27.24 14.98
N SER A 157 -34.52 -26.34 14.83
CA SER A 157 -35.32 -25.82 15.93
C SER A 157 -36.31 -26.91 16.36
N CYS A 158 -35.85 -27.78 17.25
CA CYS A 158 -36.76 -28.55 18.11
C CYS A 158 -37.51 -27.61 19.06
#